data_AF-A0A8T7FLC5-F1
#
_entry.id   AF-A0A8T7FLC5-F1
#
_cell.length_a   1.000
_cell.length_b   1.000
_cell.length_c   1.000
_cell.angle_alpha   90.00
_cell.angle_beta   90.00
_cell.angle_gamma   90.00
#
_symmetry.space_group_name_H-M   'P 1'
#
loop_
_entity.id
_entity.type
_entity.pdbx_description
1 polymer ?
#
loop_
_entity_poly.entity_id
_entity_poly.type
_entity_poly.pdbx_seq_one_letter_code
_entity_poly.pdbx_strand_id
1 'polypeptide(L)'
;MKPKTIITLLLIAAVLVSCQTVATPHANLTETPISTPILFTETTEPTITATPLQIPSPTALPLDVNVFIEQSVVSPSGKWLALVTMTRVDNGIENSDRFILVVVNQQNFAEHIVEKRCSTRNGVLHSLVLAWSENEDYLYYTHRFGGGDGCFGEDDFFGTDLYRFNLDSGQSAQLTPKLGYWLALSPDQTMVAFLTKTDTLKIRNIETGNEQEISIDEQTKKYPDSILTHASHLIWSPDSKELLLTLEVNVCVMEEDAKHSIIKVDAETLSQKVLVLEDPNRPITLEWANSGLVLVQDESSLYWWLNPVDGQMTERK
;
A
#
# COMPACT_ATOMS: atom_id res chain seq x y z
N MET A 1 25.72 -49.36 -14.91
CA MET A 1 26.33 -49.27 -16.25
C MET A 1 25.56 -48.24 -17.07
N LYS A 2 26.31 -47.34 -17.73
CA LYS A 2 25.94 -46.20 -18.60
C LYS A 2 25.16 -46.64 -19.87
N PRO A 3 24.57 -45.75 -20.72
CA PRO A 3 24.91 -44.32 -20.98
C PRO A 3 23.71 -43.33 -20.93
N LYS A 4 23.90 -42.06 -20.53
CA LYS A 4 24.35 -40.87 -21.30
C LYS A 4 23.57 -40.61 -22.60
N THR A 5 22.75 -39.56 -22.59
CA THR A 5 22.45 -38.75 -23.78
C THR A 5 22.59 -37.27 -23.41
N ILE A 6 23.60 -36.65 -24.00
CA ILE A 6 23.87 -35.21 -24.10
C ILE A 6 23.33 -34.80 -25.46
N ILE A 7 22.53 -33.73 -25.54
CA ILE A 7 22.32 -32.99 -26.79
C ILE A 7 22.49 -31.51 -26.48
N THR A 8 23.48 -30.94 -27.16
CA THR A 8 23.88 -29.54 -27.20
C THR A 8 23.65 -29.02 -28.64
N LEU A 9 23.49 -27.70 -28.78
CA LEU A 9 23.41 -26.88 -30.01
C LEU A 9 22.03 -26.83 -30.69
N LEU A 10 21.57 -25.75 -31.36
CA LEU A 10 22.21 -24.66 -32.13
C LEU A 10 21.12 -23.54 -32.34
N LEU A 11 21.33 -22.27 -31.96
CA LEU A 11 21.72 -21.13 -32.83
C LEU A 11 20.78 -20.80 -34.02
N ILE A 12 19.94 -19.74 -33.89
CA ILE A 12 19.38 -18.88 -34.98
C ILE A 12 19.11 -17.49 -34.33
N ALA A 13 19.95 -16.47 -34.53
CA ALA A 13 20.04 -15.51 -35.65
C ALA A 13 19.08 -14.30 -35.56
N ALA A 14 19.70 -13.16 -35.25
CA ALA A 14 19.48 -11.80 -35.78
C ALA A 14 18.05 -11.31 -36.10
N VAL A 15 17.58 -10.35 -35.31
CA VAL A 15 16.81 -9.21 -35.83
C VAL A 15 17.59 -7.94 -35.50
N LEU A 16 18.14 -7.36 -36.56
CA LEU A 16 18.71 -6.02 -36.61
C LEU A 16 17.57 -5.00 -36.53
N VAL A 17 17.54 -4.18 -35.48
CA VAL A 17 16.98 -2.83 -35.57
C VAL A 17 17.93 -1.87 -34.88
N SER A 18 18.41 -0.94 -35.69
CA SER A 18 19.31 0.17 -35.42
C SER A 18 18.87 1.03 -34.22
N CYS A 19 19.79 1.27 -33.28
CA CYS A 19 19.77 2.49 -32.47
C CYS A 19 20.98 3.34 -32.85
N GLN A 20 20.68 4.54 -33.33
CA GLN A 20 21.62 5.51 -33.86
C GLN A 20 22.63 5.93 -32.78
N THR A 21 23.91 5.93 -33.12
CA THR A 21 24.93 6.67 -32.38
C THR A 21 24.64 8.16 -32.53
N VAL A 22 24.07 8.76 -31.48
CA VAL A 22 24.03 10.22 -31.34
C VAL A 22 25.47 10.67 -31.07
N ALA A 23 26.00 11.48 -31.97
CA ALA A 23 27.29 12.13 -31.79
C ALA A 23 27.23 13.04 -30.56
N THR A 24 28.07 12.75 -29.57
CA THR A 24 28.38 13.66 -28.47
C THR A 24 29.00 14.95 -29.02
N PRO A 25 28.41 16.13 -28.76
CA PRO A 25 29.09 17.39 -29.04
C PRO A 25 30.28 17.53 -28.09
N HIS A 26 31.46 17.80 -28.64
CA HIS A 26 32.59 18.33 -27.88
C HIS A 26 32.21 19.70 -27.33
N ALA A 27 32.09 19.81 -26.01
CA ALA A 27 32.05 21.09 -25.33
C ALA A 27 33.44 21.73 -25.43
N ASN A 28 33.55 22.80 -26.22
CA ASN A 28 34.66 23.73 -26.15
C ASN A 28 34.71 24.31 -24.72
N LEU A 29 35.85 24.12 -24.06
CA LEU A 29 36.18 24.85 -22.84
C LEU A 29 36.45 26.31 -23.22
N THR A 30 35.44 27.16 -23.06
CA THR A 30 35.62 28.61 -23.11
C THR A 30 36.28 29.05 -21.80
N GLU A 31 37.51 29.53 -21.92
CA GLU A 31 38.27 30.13 -20.81
C GLU A 31 37.47 31.28 -20.19
N THR A 32 37.31 31.20 -18.87
CA THR A 32 36.63 32.22 -18.07
C THR A 32 37.57 33.44 -17.91
N PRO A 33 37.12 34.66 -18.21
CA PRO A 33 37.96 35.85 -18.04
C PRO A 33 38.25 36.11 -16.56
N ILE A 34 39.51 36.45 -16.30
CA ILE A 34 40.06 36.85 -15.00
C ILE A 34 39.29 38.05 -14.46
N SER A 35 38.82 37.92 -13.22
CA SER A 35 38.06 38.96 -12.51
C SER A 35 38.99 40.09 -12.05
N THR A 36 38.69 41.31 -12.51
CA THR A 36 39.34 42.56 -12.11
C THR A 36 38.90 42.95 -10.70
N PRO A 37 39.82 43.36 -9.80
CA PRO A 37 39.44 43.83 -8.47
C PRO A 37 38.62 45.14 -8.55
N ILE A 38 37.40 45.10 -8.02
CA ILE A 38 36.52 46.26 -7.91
C ILE A 38 36.89 47.02 -6.62
N LEU A 39 37.19 48.30 -6.77
CA LEU A 39 37.46 49.24 -5.68
C LEU A 39 36.13 49.57 -4.99
N PHE A 40 35.99 49.22 -3.72
CA PHE A 40 34.82 49.55 -2.92
C PHE A 40 34.86 51.02 -2.50
N THR A 41 33.87 51.79 -2.96
CA THR A 41 33.63 53.15 -2.48
C THR A 41 32.72 53.09 -1.26
N GLU A 42 33.15 53.67 -0.14
CA GLU A 42 32.36 53.77 1.08
C GLU A 42 31.08 54.56 0.81
N THR A 43 29.94 53.86 0.81
CA THR A 43 28.62 54.47 0.72
C THR A 43 28.22 54.93 2.11
N THR A 44 28.00 56.23 2.28
CA THR A 44 27.49 56.82 3.52
C THR A 44 26.10 56.26 3.85
N GLU A 45 25.99 55.65 5.03
CA GLU A 45 24.81 54.98 5.53
C GLU A 45 23.68 55.99 5.83
N PRO A 46 22.49 55.85 5.22
CA PRO A 46 21.36 56.72 5.51
C PRO A 46 20.87 56.47 6.94
N THR A 47 20.75 57.54 7.74
CA THR A 47 20.13 57.48 9.07
C THR A 47 18.63 57.25 8.92
N ILE A 48 18.19 56.02 9.17
CA ILE A 48 16.78 55.61 9.13
C ILE A 48 16.14 55.95 10.48
N THR A 49 15.22 56.93 10.48
CA THR A 49 14.36 57.20 11.64
C THR A 49 13.31 56.08 11.73
N ALA A 50 13.41 55.23 12.76
CA ALA A 50 12.50 54.13 12.98
C ALA A 50 11.10 54.63 13.38
N THR A 51 10.13 54.47 12.49
CA THR A 51 8.71 54.60 12.82
C THR A 51 8.31 53.41 13.70
N PRO A 52 7.69 53.62 14.88
CA PRO A 52 7.26 52.53 15.74
C PRO A 52 6.27 51.63 14.98
N LEU A 53 6.67 50.38 14.73
CA LEU A 53 5.84 49.36 14.13
C LEU A 53 4.62 49.12 15.05
N GLN A 54 3.42 49.39 14.53
CA GLN A 54 2.21 48.88 15.14
C GLN A 54 2.28 47.36 15.08
N ILE A 55 2.46 46.72 16.24
CA ILE A 55 2.38 45.27 16.38
C ILE A 55 0.91 44.92 16.17
N PRO A 56 0.52 44.23 15.08
CA PRO A 56 -0.86 43.81 14.90
C PRO A 56 -1.25 42.92 16.08
N SER A 57 -2.39 43.21 16.70
CA SER A 57 -2.96 42.34 17.73
C SER A 57 -3.05 40.92 17.17
N PRO A 58 -2.62 39.89 17.92
CA PRO A 58 -2.70 38.51 17.46
C PRO A 58 -4.16 38.17 17.19
N THR A 59 -4.50 37.97 15.91
CA THR A 59 -5.79 37.42 15.50
C THR A 59 -5.87 36.01 16.09
N ALA A 60 -6.71 35.83 17.10
CA ALA A 60 -7.00 34.51 17.63
C ALA A 60 -7.51 33.64 16.47
N LEU A 61 -6.78 32.57 16.16
CA LEU A 61 -7.19 31.54 15.23
C LEU A 61 -7.60 30.32 16.05
N PRO A 62 -8.87 30.18 16.45
CA PRO A 62 -9.34 28.95 17.05
C PRO A 62 -9.83 28.04 15.91
N LEU A 63 -8.91 27.40 15.22
CA LEU A 63 -9.25 26.18 14.48
C LEU A 63 -8.66 25.03 15.28
N ASP A 64 -9.53 24.20 15.86
CA ASP A 64 -9.11 22.97 16.52
C ASP A 64 -8.68 21.98 15.44
N VAL A 65 -7.37 21.86 15.26
CA VAL A 65 -6.75 20.97 14.28
C VAL A 65 -6.25 19.73 15.01
N ASN A 66 -6.90 18.59 14.77
CA ASN A 66 -6.46 17.31 15.29
C ASN A 66 -5.69 16.55 14.20
N VAL A 67 -4.51 16.04 14.55
CA VAL A 67 -3.65 15.26 13.64
C VAL A 67 -3.53 13.83 14.18
N PHE A 68 -3.83 12.85 13.32
CA PHE A 68 -3.77 11.43 13.62
C PHE A 68 -2.77 10.77 12.67
N ILE A 69 -1.98 9.83 13.18
CA ILE A 69 -1.14 8.96 12.37
C ILE A 69 -1.92 7.68 12.14
N GLU A 70 -2.37 7.47 10.91
CA GLU A 70 -3.12 6.28 10.49
C GLU A 70 -2.18 5.10 10.25
N GLN A 71 -1.02 5.37 9.66
CA GLN A 71 -0.02 4.35 9.36
C GLN A 71 1.39 4.93 9.42
N SER A 72 2.33 4.10 9.88
CA SER A 72 3.76 4.40 9.94
C SER A 72 4.53 3.17 9.54
N VAL A 73 5.23 3.22 8.40
CA VAL A 73 5.97 2.07 7.84
C VAL A 73 7.41 2.47 7.57
N VAL A 74 8.34 1.82 8.26
CA VAL A 74 9.79 2.00 8.09
C VAL A 74 10.29 1.06 6.99
N SER A 75 11.21 1.56 6.14
CA SER A 75 11.81 0.74 5.09
C SER A 75 12.76 -0.32 5.66
N PRO A 76 13.06 -1.41 4.93
CA PRO A 76 13.92 -2.50 5.41
C PRO A 76 15.27 -2.05 6.00
N SER A 77 15.91 -1.02 5.42
CA SER A 77 17.18 -0.45 5.88
C SER A 77 17.02 0.58 7.01
N GLY A 78 15.80 1.01 7.32
CA GLY A 78 15.52 2.13 8.21
C GLY A 78 15.78 3.51 7.60
N LYS A 79 16.16 3.60 6.32
CA LYS A 79 16.46 4.89 5.67
C LYS A 79 15.21 5.73 5.44
N TRP A 80 14.07 5.10 5.14
CA TRP A 80 12.84 5.79 4.78
C TRP A 80 11.71 5.47 5.76
N LEU A 81 10.85 6.45 5.97
CA LEU A 81 9.62 6.34 6.75
C LEU A 81 8.45 6.85 5.92
N ALA A 82 7.45 6.01 5.70
CA ALA A 82 6.19 6.41 5.09
C ALA A 82 5.16 6.65 6.20
N LEU A 83 4.52 7.82 6.16
CA LEU A 83 3.50 8.26 7.11
C LEU A 83 2.21 8.56 6.35
N VAL A 84 1.14 7.90 6.75
CA VAL A 84 -0.22 8.30 6.38
C VAL A 84 -0.80 9.06 7.56
N THR A 85 -1.06 10.36 7.37
CA THR A 85 -1.64 11.22 8.40
C THR A 85 -3.03 11.68 8.01
N MET A 86 -3.95 11.70 8.96
CA MET A 86 -5.26 12.34 8.85
C MET A 86 -5.25 13.63 9.67
N THR A 87 -5.62 14.75 9.07
CA THR A 87 -5.91 16.00 9.77
C THR A 87 -7.41 16.24 9.74
N ARG A 88 -8.04 16.33 10.90
CA ARG A 88 -9.43 16.72 11.04
C ARG A 88 -9.50 18.19 11.42
N VAL A 89 -10.17 18.96 10.59
CA VAL A 89 -10.44 20.38 10.83
C VAL A 89 -11.92 20.53 11.18
N ASP A 90 -12.18 20.90 12.45
CA ASP A 90 -13.53 21.21 12.93
C ASP A 90 -13.78 22.72 12.81
N ASN A 91 -14.68 23.08 11.89
CA ASN A 91 -15.10 24.46 11.66
C ASN A 91 -16.48 24.76 12.26
N GLY A 92 -17.04 23.87 13.09
CA GLY A 92 -18.36 23.99 13.70
C GLY A 92 -19.55 23.83 12.75
N ILE A 93 -19.31 23.69 11.44
CA ILE A 93 -20.35 23.51 10.39
C ILE A 93 -20.15 22.18 9.67
N GLU A 94 -18.90 21.85 9.32
CA GLU A 94 -18.52 20.60 8.66
C GLU A 94 -17.12 20.18 9.11
N ASN A 95 -16.96 18.88 9.36
CA ASN A 95 -15.66 18.26 9.51
C ASN A 95 -15.08 18.04 8.11
N SER A 96 -13.88 18.56 7.88
CA SER A 96 -13.10 18.21 6.70
C SER A 96 -11.91 17.37 7.12
N ASP A 97 -11.88 16.14 6.62
CA ASP A 97 -10.75 15.23 6.81
C ASP A 97 -9.79 15.39 5.63
N ARG A 98 -8.52 15.58 5.96
CA ARG A 98 -7.42 15.69 5.00
C ARG A 98 -6.44 14.56 5.25
N PHE A 99 -6.17 13.76 4.22
CA PHE A 99 -5.18 12.70 4.27
C PHE A 99 -3.93 13.12 3.50
N ILE A 100 -2.77 12.80 4.07
CA ILE A 100 -1.48 13.05 3.44
C ILE A 100 -0.64 11.78 3.59
N LEU A 101 -0.12 11.27 2.47
CA LEU A 101 0.96 10.29 2.46
C LEU A 101 2.28 11.04 2.25
N VAL A 102 3.17 10.92 3.22
CA VAL A 102 4.49 11.55 3.22
C VAL A 102 5.55 10.47 3.34
N VAL A 103 6.64 10.60 2.57
CA VAL A 103 7.85 9.80 2.74
C VAL A 103 8.98 10.68 3.24
N VAL A 104 9.60 10.29 4.35
CA VAL A 104 10.68 11.02 5.01
C VAL A 104 11.94 10.18 5.00
N ASN A 105 13.04 10.76 4.54
CA ASN A 105 14.36 10.20 4.72
C ASN A 105 14.81 10.41 6.18
N GLN A 106 15.03 9.34 6.93
CA GLN A 106 15.37 9.45 8.35
C GLN A 106 16.78 9.96 8.63
N GLN A 107 17.67 9.99 7.62
CA GLN A 107 19.06 10.44 7.80
C GLN A 107 19.22 11.94 7.57
N ASN A 108 18.54 12.50 6.56
CA ASN A 108 18.67 13.91 6.18
C ASN A 108 17.37 14.71 6.25
N PHE A 109 16.26 14.09 6.69
CA PHE A 109 14.93 14.69 6.79
C PHE A 109 14.37 15.25 5.48
N ALA A 110 14.89 14.80 4.33
CA ALA A 110 14.28 15.09 3.05
C ALA A 110 12.86 14.49 3.02
N GLU A 111 11.89 15.30 2.60
CA GLU A 111 10.47 14.95 2.58
C GLU A 111 9.96 14.90 1.15
N HIS A 112 9.15 13.89 0.86
CA HIS A 112 8.31 13.82 -0.33
C HIS A 112 6.84 13.71 0.06
N ILE A 113 6.03 14.68 -0.36
CA ILE A 113 4.58 14.55 -0.30
C ILE A 113 4.16 13.70 -1.51
N VAL A 114 3.86 12.42 -1.25
CA VAL A 114 3.44 11.47 -2.28
C VAL A 114 2.04 11.80 -2.74
N GLU A 115 1.14 12.09 -1.79
CA GLU A 115 -0.25 12.37 -2.09
C GLU A 115 -0.91 13.24 -1.01
N LYS A 116 -1.85 14.07 -1.43
CA LYS A 116 -2.73 14.85 -0.56
C LYS A 116 -4.17 14.74 -1.05
N ARG A 117 -5.07 14.34 -0.17
CA ARG A 117 -6.52 14.27 -0.45
C ARG A 117 -7.32 15.00 0.63
N CYS A 118 -8.43 15.60 0.21
CA CYS A 118 -9.41 16.21 1.10
C CYS A 118 -10.76 15.53 0.83
N SER A 119 -11.58 15.35 1.86
CA SER A 119 -12.95 14.87 1.70
C SER A 119 -13.99 15.84 2.22
N THR A 120 -15.17 15.71 1.60
CA THR A 120 -16.43 16.33 2.00
C THR A 120 -17.43 15.22 2.34
N ARG A 121 -17.84 15.14 3.62
CA ARG A 121 -18.97 14.37 4.20
C ARG A 121 -19.12 12.85 3.96
N ASN A 122 -18.71 12.27 2.82
CA ASN A 122 -19.11 10.91 2.41
C ASN A 122 -17.90 9.97 2.22
N GLY A 123 -17.14 9.80 3.30
CA GLY A 123 -15.94 8.96 3.32
C GLY A 123 -14.81 9.44 2.41
N VAL A 124 -13.62 8.88 2.59
CA VAL A 124 -12.41 9.36 1.92
C VAL A 124 -11.60 8.19 1.41
N LEU A 125 -11.41 8.13 0.09
CA LEU A 125 -10.32 7.34 -0.46
C LEU A 125 -9.01 7.97 -0.01
N HIS A 126 -8.25 7.27 0.83
CA HIS A 126 -6.95 7.70 1.32
C HIS A 126 -5.91 6.61 1.15
N SER A 127 -4.65 7.03 1.07
CA SER A 127 -3.54 6.14 0.77
C SER A 127 -3.32 5.12 1.89
N LEU A 128 -2.99 3.90 1.50
CA LEU A 128 -2.58 2.80 2.38
C LEU A 128 -1.25 2.24 1.84
N VAL A 129 -0.20 2.31 2.64
CA VAL A 129 1.11 1.74 2.30
C VAL A 129 1.01 0.22 2.34
N LEU A 130 1.46 -0.42 1.25
CA LEU A 130 1.49 -1.87 1.13
C LEU A 130 2.89 -2.43 1.39
N ALA A 131 3.91 -1.90 0.71
CA ALA A 131 5.26 -2.41 0.81
C ALA A 131 6.31 -1.38 0.36
N TRP A 132 7.53 -1.56 0.86
CA TRP A 132 8.73 -1.02 0.25
C TRP A 132 9.29 -2.02 -0.75
N SER A 133 9.89 -1.55 -1.84
CA SER A 133 10.66 -2.45 -2.69
C SER A 133 11.91 -2.96 -1.97
N GLU A 134 12.41 -4.14 -2.35
CA GLU A 134 13.57 -4.76 -1.68
C GLU A 134 14.84 -3.91 -1.80
N ASN A 135 15.00 -3.26 -2.96
CA ASN A 135 16.08 -2.31 -3.24
C ASN A 135 15.82 -0.89 -2.69
N GLU A 136 14.66 -0.64 -2.08
CA GLU A 136 14.24 0.66 -1.56
C GLU A 136 14.30 1.81 -2.57
N ASP A 137 14.03 1.52 -3.84
CA ASP A 137 13.85 2.51 -4.89
C ASP A 137 12.38 2.96 -5.01
N TYR A 138 11.46 2.15 -4.46
CA TYR A 138 10.02 2.37 -4.57
C TYR A 138 9.24 2.18 -3.27
N LEU A 139 8.14 2.91 -3.15
CA LEU A 139 7.05 2.67 -2.22
C LEU A 139 5.80 2.24 -3.00
N TYR A 140 5.20 1.12 -2.61
CA TYR A 140 3.92 0.66 -3.15
C TYR A 140 2.79 1.02 -2.21
N TYR A 141 1.72 1.59 -2.77
CA TYR A 141 0.55 1.99 -2.01
C TYR A 141 -0.74 1.78 -2.82
N THR A 142 -1.85 1.70 -2.11
CA THR A 142 -3.21 1.62 -2.65
C THR A 142 -4.08 2.70 -2.01
N HIS A 143 -5.35 2.76 -2.38
CA HIS A 143 -6.35 3.59 -1.71
C HIS A 143 -7.38 2.72 -1.01
N ARG A 144 -7.66 3.05 0.25
CA ARG A 144 -8.79 2.50 0.99
C ARG A 144 -9.84 3.57 1.27
N PHE A 145 -11.10 3.18 1.34
CA PHE A 145 -12.18 4.07 1.73
C PHE A 145 -12.23 4.17 3.26
N GLY A 146 -12.08 5.39 3.78
CA GLY A 146 -12.30 5.68 5.19
C GLY A 146 -13.73 6.17 5.38
N GLY A 147 -14.61 5.31 5.87
CA GLY A 147 -16.02 5.60 6.11
C GLY A 147 -16.87 4.33 6.03
N GLY A 148 -18.13 4.40 6.47
CA GLY A 148 -19.06 3.28 6.51
C GLY A 148 -19.56 3.00 7.92
N ASP A 149 -20.61 2.21 8.02
CA ASP A 149 -21.18 1.70 9.27
C ASP A 149 -20.53 0.37 9.71
N GLY A 150 -19.45 -0.05 9.03
CA GLY A 150 -18.79 -1.33 9.23
C GLY A 150 -19.50 -2.50 8.56
N CYS A 151 -20.66 -2.26 7.91
CA CYS A 151 -21.24 -3.23 7.01
C CYS A 151 -20.69 -3.02 5.61
N PHE A 152 -20.30 -4.11 4.95
CA PHE A 152 -19.69 -4.10 3.63
C PHE A 152 -20.63 -3.53 2.56
N GLY A 153 -20.59 -2.21 2.41
CA GLY A 153 -21.32 -1.49 1.37
C GLY A 153 -20.59 -1.54 0.05
N GLU A 154 -21.23 -1.00 -0.99
CA GLU A 154 -20.57 -0.79 -2.28
C GLU A 154 -19.32 0.08 -2.20
N ASP A 155 -19.13 0.79 -1.09
CA ASP A 155 -18.06 1.74 -0.84
C ASP A 155 -17.00 1.25 0.16
N ASP A 156 -17.14 0.06 0.76
CA ASP A 156 -16.13 -0.47 1.70
C ASP A 156 -14.99 -1.16 0.93
N PHE A 157 -13.90 -0.42 0.73
CA PHE A 157 -12.76 -0.86 -0.07
C PHE A 157 -11.46 -0.75 0.72
N PHE A 158 -10.79 -1.86 0.99
CA PHE A 158 -9.44 -2.00 1.53
C PHE A 158 -8.42 -2.24 0.41
N GLY A 159 -8.31 -1.25 -0.47
CA GLY A 159 -7.39 -1.26 -1.59
C GLY A 159 -8.12 -1.40 -2.92
N THR A 160 -8.29 -0.28 -3.62
CA THR A 160 -8.97 -0.28 -4.92
C THR A 160 -8.01 -0.47 -6.08
N ASP A 161 -6.79 0.05 -6.00
CA ASP A 161 -5.84 0.19 -7.11
C ASP A 161 -4.39 -0.03 -6.64
N LEU A 162 -3.40 0.06 -7.53
CA LEU A 162 -2.00 -0.07 -7.13
C LEU A 162 -1.18 1.05 -7.74
N TYR A 163 -0.43 1.75 -6.90
CA TYR A 163 0.50 2.79 -7.26
C TYR A 163 1.91 2.43 -6.80
N ARG A 164 2.89 2.96 -7.52
CA ARG A 164 4.31 2.88 -7.21
C ARG A 164 4.91 4.27 -7.23
N PHE A 165 5.44 4.71 -6.09
CA PHE A 165 6.15 5.97 -5.93
C PHE A 165 7.66 5.73 -6.06
N ASN A 166 8.32 6.47 -6.96
CA ASN A 166 9.77 6.44 -7.15
C ASN A 166 10.44 7.45 -6.21
N LEU A 167 11.36 6.98 -5.38
CA LEU A 167 12.00 7.78 -4.34
C LEU A 167 13.04 8.77 -4.86
N ASP A 168 13.64 8.50 -6.02
CA ASP A 168 14.62 9.39 -6.64
C ASP A 168 13.92 10.54 -7.38
N SER A 169 12.93 10.22 -8.21
CA SER A 169 12.23 11.23 -9.01
C SER A 169 11.12 11.96 -8.26
N GLY A 170 10.64 11.40 -7.14
CA GLY A 170 9.49 11.91 -6.41
C GLY A 170 8.17 11.80 -7.17
N GLN A 171 8.05 10.83 -8.09
CA GLN A 171 6.86 10.66 -8.94
C GLN A 171 6.14 9.34 -8.66
N SER A 172 4.80 9.39 -8.65
CA SER A 172 3.94 8.20 -8.61
C SER A 172 3.54 7.76 -10.00
N ALA A 173 3.53 6.45 -10.22
CA ALA A 173 2.96 5.79 -11.39
C ALA A 173 1.83 4.84 -10.95
N GLN A 174 0.69 4.88 -11.63
CA GLN A 174 -0.37 3.90 -11.44
C GLN A 174 0.00 2.61 -12.17
N LEU A 175 0.08 1.50 -11.44
CA LEU A 175 0.39 0.17 -11.99
C LEU A 175 -0.88 -0.58 -12.38
N THR A 176 -1.95 -0.41 -11.61
CA THR A 176 -3.25 -1.02 -11.93
C THR A 176 -4.38 0.00 -11.76
N PRO A 177 -5.42 -0.08 -12.60
CA PRO A 177 -6.66 0.67 -12.36
C PRO A 177 -7.36 0.11 -11.11
N LYS A 178 -8.61 0.54 -10.87
CA LYS A 178 -9.43 -0.06 -9.83
C LYS A 178 -9.73 -1.53 -10.14
N LEU A 179 -9.33 -2.45 -9.26
CA LEU A 179 -9.40 -3.90 -9.45
C LEU A 179 -10.48 -4.57 -8.59
N GLY A 180 -10.66 -4.13 -7.35
CA GLY A 180 -11.51 -4.81 -6.39
C GLY A 180 -11.76 -4.00 -5.12
N TYR A 181 -12.21 -4.69 -4.08
CA TYR A 181 -12.45 -4.09 -2.76
C TYR A 181 -11.44 -4.50 -1.70
N TRP A 182 -10.62 -5.49 -1.96
CA TRP A 182 -9.48 -5.81 -1.10
C TRP A 182 -8.30 -6.12 -2.00
N LEU A 183 -7.11 -5.64 -1.65
CA LEU A 183 -5.92 -5.84 -2.46
C LEU A 183 -4.70 -6.20 -1.60
N ALA A 184 -3.88 -7.13 -2.09
CA ALA A 184 -2.63 -7.53 -1.49
C ALA A 184 -1.52 -7.64 -2.54
N LEU A 185 -0.37 -7.01 -2.29
CA LEU A 185 0.82 -7.10 -3.13
C LEU A 185 1.69 -8.29 -2.68
N SER A 186 2.12 -9.12 -3.62
CA SER A 186 3.06 -10.22 -3.35
C SER A 186 4.41 -9.68 -2.85
N PRO A 187 5.13 -10.42 -1.98
CA PRO A 187 6.44 -9.97 -1.47
C PRO A 187 7.47 -9.67 -2.56
N ASP A 188 7.49 -10.46 -3.64
CA ASP A 188 8.36 -10.24 -4.79
C ASP A 188 7.90 -9.09 -5.72
N GLN A 189 6.76 -8.47 -5.42
CA GLN A 189 6.17 -7.32 -6.13
C GLN A 189 5.85 -7.61 -7.61
N THR A 190 5.70 -8.88 -8.01
CA THR A 190 5.38 -9.26 -9.39
C THR A 190 3.89 -9.49 -9.60
N MET A 191 3.17 -9.85 -8.53
CA MET A 191 1.74 -10.14 -8.56
C MET A 191 0.95 -9.28 -7.57
N VAL A 192 -0.29 -9.01 -7.93
CA VAL A 192 -1.30 -8.44 -7.05
C VAL A 192 -2.49 -9.37 -6.96
N ALA A 193 -2.90 -9.70 -5.74
CA ALA A 193 -4.13 -10.45 -5.50
C ALA A 193 -5.22 -9.47 -5.04
N PHE A 194 -6.46 -9.69 -5.46
CA PHE A 194 -7.57 -8.84 -5.09
C PHE A 194 -8.91 -9.57 -5.07
N LEU A 195 -9.82 -9.08 -4.24
CA LEU A 195 -11.17 -9.61 -4.09
C LEU A 195 -12.17 -8.74 -4.87
N THR A 196 -13.05 -9.39 -5.63
CA THR A 196 -14.19 -8.72 -6.30
C THR A 196 -15.47 -8.98 -5.51
N LYS A 197 -16.51 -8.15 -5.75
CA LYS A 197 -17.84 -8.21 -5.09
C LYS A 197 -18.55 -9.57 -5.14
N THR A 198 -18.05 -10.54 -5.91
CA THR A 198 -18.64 -11.86 -6.14
C THR A 198 -17.88 -12.97 -5.43
N ASP A 199 -17.25 -12.68 -4.29
CA ASP A 199 -16.38 -13.62 -3.55
C ASP A 199 -15.37 -14.32 -4.47
N THR A 200 -14.86 -13.57 -5.45
CA THR A 200 -13.89 -14.07 -6.43
C THR A 200 -12.54 -13.49 -6.09
N LEU A 201 -11.58 -14.37 -5.84
CA LEU A 201 -10.17 -14.01 -5.73
C LEU A 201 -9.56 -13.98 -7.12
N LYS A 202 -8.93 -12.86 -7.46
CA LYS A 202 -8.14 -12.70 -8.68
C LYS A 202 -6.68 -12.50 -8.33
N ILE A 203 -5.80 -13.07 -9.13
CA ILE A 203 -4.35 -12.88 -9.06
C ILE A 203 -3.90 -12.35 -10.41
N ARG A 204 -3.27 -11.18 -10.42
CA ARG A 204 -2.82 -10.48 -11.62
C ARG A 204 -1.32 -10.28 -11.60
N ASN A 205 -0.66 -10.68 -12.69
CA ASN A 205 0.73 -10.30 -12.92
C ASN A 205 0.79 -8.81 -13.30
N ILE A 206 1.59 -8.03 -12.58
CA ILE A 206 1.62 -6.56 -12.70
C ILE A 206 2.21 -6.10 -14.04
N GLU A 207 3.23 -6.79 -14.53
CA GLU A 207 3.92 -6.43 -15.78
C GLU A 207 3.09 -6.77 -17.02
N THR A 208 2.57 -7.99 -17.08
CA THR A 208 1.86 -8.51 -18.27
C THR A 208 0.37 -8.18 -18.24
N GLY A 209 -0.20 -7.94 -17.06
CA GLY A 209 -1.64 -7.78 -16.86
C GLY A 209 -2.43 -9.08 -16.96
N ASN A 210 -1.78 -10.24 -17.10
CA ASN A 210 -2.46 -11.54 -17.12
C ASN A 210 -3.12 -11.82 -15.77
N GLU A 211 -4.34 -12.35 -15.81
CA GLU A 211 -5.14 -12.63 -14.62
C GLU A 211 -5.50 -14.12 -14.55
N GLN A 212 -5.56 -14.62 -13.32
CA GLN A 212 -6.13 -15.89 -12.94
C GLN A 212 -7.21 -15.62 -11.89
N GLU A 213 -8.27 -16.41 -11.86
CA GLU A 213 -9.39 -16.18 -10.94
C GLU A 213 -9.92 -17.49 -10.36
N ILE A 214 -10.40 -17.40 -9.13
CA ILE A 214 -11.11 -18.49 -8.48
C ILE A 214 -12.26 -17.98 -7.62
N SER A 215 -13.39 -18.68 -7.70
CA SER A 215 -14.54 -18.50 -6.80
C SER A 215 -14.23 -19.14 -5.44
N ILE A 216 -14.49 -18.44 -4.33
CA ILE A 216 -14.34 -18.98 -2.98
C ILE A 216 -15.53 -19.92 -2.69
N ASP A 217 -15.47 -21.13 -3.24
CA ASP A 217 -16.64 -21.89 -3.68
C ASP A 217 -17.26 -22.82 -2.61
N GLU A 218 -16.51 -23.28 -1.60
CA GLU A 218 -17.03 -24.31 -0.68
C GLU A 218 -17.95 -23.74 0.40
N GLN A 219 -17.68 -22.52 0.87
CA GLN A 219 -18.48 -21.85 1.90
C GLN A 219 -19.65 -21.07 1.32
N THR A 220 -19.44 -20.39 0.20
CA THR A 220 -20.49 -19.62 -0.49
C THR A 220 -21.63 -20.52 -0.97
N LYS A 221 -21.38 -21.79 -1.28
CA LYS A 221 -22.44 -22.77 -1.58
C LYS A 221 -23.34 -23.08 -0.38
N LYS A 222 -22.81 -23.02 0.85
CA LYS A 222 -23.59 -23.18 2.09
C LYS A 222 -24.45 -21.95 2.38
N TYR A 223 -24.00 -20.77 1.94
CA TYR A 223 -24.65 -19.48 2.12
C TYR A 223 -24.96 -18.83 0.75
N PRO A 224 -25.93 -19.36 -0.01
CA PRO A 224 -26.19 -18.92 -1.39
C PRO A 224 -26.65 -17.46 -1.50
N ASP A 225 -27.09 -16.86 -0.40
CA ASP A 225 -27.40 -15.44 -0.32
C ASP A 225 -26.11 -14.67 -0.02
N SER A 226 -25.50 -14.06 -1.04
CA SER A 226 -24.20 -13.35 -0.97
C SER A 226 -24.16 -12.17 0.01
N ILE A 227 -25.30 -11.75 0.56
CA ILE A 227 -25.36 -10.75 1.64
C ILE A 227 -24.75 -11.33 2.94
N LEU A 228 -24.70 -12.66 3.04
CA LEU A 228 -24.21 -13.36 4.22
C LEU A 228 -22.72 -13.64 4.18
N THR A 229 -22.02 -13.45 3.07
CA THR A 229 -20.57 -13.75 2.98
C THR A 229 -19.78 -12.59 2.42
N HIS A 230 -18.61 -12.34 3.02
CA HIS A 230 -17.65 -11.36 2.53
C HIS A 230 -16.23 -11.85 2.74
N ALA A 231 -15.43 -11.94 1.69
CA ALA A 231 -14.01 -12.24 1.81
C ALA A 231 -13.23 -10.96 2.16
N SER A 232 -12.22 -11.03 3.01
CA SER A 232 -11.45 -9.87 3.48
C SER A 232 -10.05 -10.29 3.93
N HIS A 233 -9.26 -9.34 4.44
CA HIS A 233 -7.98 -9.61 5.11
C HIS A 233 -7.00 -10.47 4.29
N LEU A 234 -6.93 -10.21 2.99
CA LEU A 234 -6.07 -10.92 2.06
C LEU A 234 -4.59 -10.64 2.37
N ILE A 235 -3.81 -11.70 2.61
CA ILE A 235 -2.36 -11.62 2.86
C ILE A 235 -1.59 -12.68 2.06
N TRP A 236 -0.39 -12.34 1.63
CA TRP A 236 0.52 -13.25 0.94
C TRP A 236 1.43 -13.99 1.90
N SER A 237 1.77 -15.22 1.53
CA SER A 237 2.90 -15.95 2.09
C SER A 237 4.23 -15.25 1.74
N PRO A 238 5.27 -15.38 2.58
CA PRO A 238 6.57 -14.75 2.34
C PRO A 238 7.27 -15.17 1.04
N ASP A 239 6.93 -16.34 0.48
CA ASP A 239 7.52 -16.85 -0.76
C ASP A 239 6.63 -16.64 -2.00
N SER A 240 5.57 -15.85 -1.86
CA SER A 240 4.60 -15.50 -2.91
C SER A 240 3.83 -16.68 -3.51
N LYS A 241 3.81 -17.87 -2.88
CA LYS A 241 3.15 -19.06 -3.46
C LYS A 241 1.75 -19.33 -2.94
N GLU A 242 1.46 -18.84 -1.75
CA GLU A 242 0.18 -19.04 -1.09
C GLU A 242 -0.40 -17.69 -0.64
N LEU A 243 -1.72 -17.66 -0.51
CA LEU A 243 -2.52 -16.56 0.00
C LEU A 243 -3.38 -17.07 1.16
N LEU A 244 -3.63 -16.20 2.13
CA LEU A 244 -4.72 -16.39 3.10
C LEU A 244 -5.71 -15.26 2.94
N LEU A 245 -6.99 -15.61 3.12
CA LEU A 245 -8.08 -14.64 3.26
C LEU A 245 -8.98 -15.06 4.42
N THR A 246 -9.63 -14.08 5.00
CA THR A 246 -10.72 -14.29 5.96
C THR A 246 -12.03 -14.27 5.20
N LEU A 247 -12.91 -15.23 5.44
CA LEU A 247 -14.28 -15.22 4.94
C LEU A 247 -15.22 -14.97 6.11
N GLU A 248 -15.86 -13.82 6.09
CA GLU A 248 -16.79 -13.35 7.09
C GLU A 248 -18.19 -13.82 6.74
N VAL A 249 -18.89 -14.43 7.70
CA VAL A 249 -20.22 -15.00 7.53
C VAL A 249 -21.19 -14.30 8.46
N ASN A 250 -22.34 -13.86 7.96
CA ASN A 250 -23.46 -13.22 8.68
C ASN A 250 -23.15 -11.90 9.40
N VAL A 251 -21.98 -11.29 9.21
CA VAL A 251 -21.54 -10.10 9.97
C VAL A 251 -22.44 -8.86 9.82
N CYS A 252 -23.19 -8.74 8.71
CA CYS A 252 -24.07 -7.58 8.45
C CYS A 252 -25.56 -7.82 8.77
N VAL A 253 -25.96 -9.03 9.21
CA VAL A 253 -27.38 -9.38 9.39
C VAL A 253 -27.71 -9.70 10.84
N MET A 254 -27.00 -10.66 11.43
CA MET A 254 -27.24 -11.11 12.81
C MET A 254 -25.88 -11.30 13.48
N GLU A 255 -25.45 -10.31 14.26
CA GLU A 255 -24.10 -10.32 14.88
C GLU A 255 -23.85 -11.56 15.75
N GLU A 256 -24.89 -12.04 16.43
CA GLU A 256 -24.85 -13.27 17.24
C GLU A 256 -24.58 -14.56 16.45
N ASP A 257 -24.85 -14.55 15.14
CA ASP A 257 -24.60 -15.67 14.23
C ASP A 257 -23.34 -15.43 13.36
N ALA A 258 -22.61 -14.33 13.61
CA ALA A 258 -21.44 -13.97 12.85
C ALA A 258 -20.26 -14.91 13.14
N LYS A 259 -19.59 -15.36 12.08
CA LYS A 259 -18.48 -16.32 12.17
C LYS A 259 -17.46 -16.04 11.09
N HIS A 260 -16.19 -16.30 11.35
CA HIS A 260 -15.15 -16.18 10.32
C HIS A 260 -14.55 -17.54 9.98
N SER A 261 -14.19 -17.72 8.71
CA SER A 261 -13.35 -18.82 8.25
C SER A 261 -12.03 -18.26 7.74
N ILE A 262 -10.95 -19.03 7.82
CA ILE A 262 -9.66 -18.68 7.19
C ILE A 262 -9.41 -19.69 6.07
N ILE A 263 -9.23 -19.17 4.86
CA ILE A 263 -9.06 -19.98 3.65
C ILE A 263 -7.67 -19.73 3.10
N LYS A 264 -6.96 -20.82 2.83
CA LYS A 264 -5.68 -20.82 2.12
C LYS A 264 -5.89 -21.10 0.65
N VAL A 265 -5.21 -20.34 -0.20
CA VAL A 265 -5.21 -20.52 -1.65
C VAL A 265 -3.78 -20.66 -2.14
N ASP A 266 -3.51 -21.70 -2.93
CA ASP A 266 -2.26 -21.83 -3.68
C ASP A 266 -2.34 -20.93 -4.93
N ALA A 267 -1.38 -20.02 -5.09
CA ALA A 267 -1.44 -18.98 -6.11
C ALA A 267 -1.24 -19.50 -7.54
N GLU A 268 -0.53 -20.62 -7.71
CA GLU A 268 -0.26 -21.20 -9.04
C GLU A 268 -1.42 -22.08 -9.52
N THR A 269 -1.89 -22.98 -8.65
CA THR A 269 -2.91 -23.98 -8.97
C THR A 269 -4.33 -23.50 -8.68
N LEU A 270 -4.46 -22.42 -7.90
CA LEU A 270 -5.71 -21.94 -7.33
C LEU A 270 -6.40 -22.98 -6.44
N SER A 271 -5.70 -24.01 -5.95
CA SER A 271 -6.32 -24.95 -5.01
C SER A 271 -6.61 -24.27 -3.66
N GLN A 272 -7.74 -24.62 -3.04
CA GLN A 272 -8.18 -24.01 -1.77
C GLN A 272 -8.17 -25.03 -0.64
N LYS A 273 -7.91 -24.55 0.58
CA LYS A 273 -8.05 -25.32 1.82
C LYS A 273 -8.60 -24.44 2.93
N VAL A 274 -9.69 -24.86 3.57
CA VAL A 274 -10.18 -24.24 4.79
C VAL A 274 -9.25 -24.62 5.95
N LEU A 275 -8.64 -23.62 6.59
CA LEU A 275 -7.78 -23.80 7.76
C LEU A 275 -8.57 -23.64 9.06
N VAL A 276 -9.43 -22.62 9.10
CA VAL A 276 -10.34 -22.36 10.22
C VAL A 276 -11.75 -22.29 9.64
N LEU A 277 -12.67 -23.05 10.23
CA LEU A 277 -14.04 -23.21 9.73
C LEU A 277 -15.02 -22.55 10.70
N GLU A 278 -15.68 -21.48 10.26
CA GLU A 278 -16.80 -20.84 10.96
C GLU A 278 -16.56 -20.65 12.46
N ASP A 279 -15.41 -20.10 12.82
CA ASP A 279 -15.05 -19.85 14.21
C ASP A 279 -15.85 -18.66 14.76
N PRO A 280 -16.59 -18.83 15.87
CA PRO A 280 -17.40 -17.77 16.46
C PRO A 280 -16.57 -16.66 17.10
N ASN A 281 -15.27 -16.86 17.36
CA ASN A 281 -14.39 -15.78 17.84
C ASN A 281 -13.98 -14.80 16.72
N ARG A 282 -14.49 -15.02 15.49
CA ARG A 282 -14.29 -14.13 14.33
C ARG A 282 -12.81 -13.78 14.07
N PRO A 283 -11.90 -14.78 13.96
CA PRO A 283 -10.50 -14.51 13.68
C PRO A 283 -10.32 -13.81 12.33
N ILE A 284 -9.45 -12.80 12.28
CA ILE A 284 -9.00 -12.11 11.06
C ILE A 284 -7.49 -12.29 10.86
N THR A 285 -7.06 -12.47 9.61
CA THR A 285 -5.66 -12.58 9.23
C THR A 285 -4.99 -11.20 9.20
N LEU A 286 -3.87 -11.03 9.92
CA LEU A 286 -3.15 -9.75 9.99
C LEU A 286 -1.84 -9.76 9.21
N GLU A 287 -1.00 -10.78 9.45
CA GLU A 287 0.36 -10.82 8.90
C GLU A 287 0.85 -12.25 8.76
N TRP A 288 1.56 -12.55 7.67
CA TRP A 288 2.23 -13.84 7.49
C TRP A 288 3.74 -13.69 7.77
N ALA A 289 4.09 -13.72 9.06
CA ALA A 289 5.44 -13.37 9.52
C ALA A 289 6.55 -14.27 8.95
N ASN A 290 6.27 -15.57 8.80
CA ASN A 290 7.17 -16.55 8.16
C ASN A 290 6.38 -17.76 7.65
N SER A 291 7.04 -18.68 6.95
CA SER A 291 6.39 -19.86 6.36
C SER A 291 5.66 -20.77 7.36
N GLY A 292 5.94 -20.67 8.66
CA GLY A 292 5.32 -21.49 9.70
C GLY A 292 4.27 -20.78 10.56
N LEU A 293 4.16 -19.45 10.51
CA LEU A 293 3.34 -18.69 11.46
C LEU A 293 2.64 -17.50 10.80
N VAL A 294 1.33 -17.43 11.04
CA VAL A 294 0.46 -16.33 10.66
C VAL A 294 -0.08 -15.68 11.93
N LEU A 295 0.03 -14.36 12.02
CA LEU A 295 -0.58 -13.58 13.09
C LEU A 295 -2.06 -13.35 12.76
N VAL A 296 -2.91 -13.72 13.70
CA VAL A 296 -4.36 -13.60 13.65
C VAL A 296 -4.82 -12.78 14.86
N GLN A 297 -5.91 -12.03 14.72
CA GLN A 297 -6.58 -11.34 15.82
C GLN A 297 -8.05 -11.78 15.88
N ASP A 298 -8.58 -12.00 17.07
CA ASP A 298 -10.00 -12.30 17.27
C ASP A 298 -10.84 -11.05 17.61
N GLU A 299 -12.15 -11.21 17.72
CA GLU A 299 -13.08 -10.12 18.10
C GLU A 299 -12.77 -9.47 19.46
N SER A 300 -12.12 -10.21 20.36
CA SER A 300 -11.72 -9.73 21.70
C SER A 300 -10.37 -9.01 21.66
N SER A 301 -9.83 -8.75 20.46
CA SER A 301 -8.51 -8.18 20.23
C SER A 301 -7.35 -9.00 20.79
N LEU A 302 -7.55 -10.29 21.08
CA LEU A 302 -6.48 -11.20 21.43
C LEU A 302 -5.76 -11.66 20.17
N TYR A 303 -4.46 -11.90 20.31
CA TYR A 303 -3.60 -12.30 19.20
C TYR A 303 -3.30 -13.80 19.25
N TRP A 304 -3.28 -14.42 18.08
CA TRP A 304 -3.08 -15.85 17.91
C TRP A 304 -2.03 -16.11 16.84
N TRP A 305 -1.26 -17.17 17.04
CA TRP A 305 -0.46 -17.79 15.99
C TRP A 305 -1.26 -18.91 15.33
N LEU A 306 -1.49 -18.77 14.04
CA LEU A 306 -2.08 -19.78 13.17
C LEU A 306 -0.97 -20.52 12.41
N ASN A 307 -0.99 -21.85 12.46
CA ASN A 307 -0.15 -22.70 11.61
C ASN A 307 -0.78 -22.81 10.20
N PRO A 308 -0.13 -22.30 9.13
CA PRO A 308 -0.72 -22.27 7.79
C PRO A 308 -0.78 -23.65 7.11
N VAL A 309 -0.20 -24.69 7.73
CA VAL A 309 -0.25 -26.07 7.22
C VAL A 309 -1.54 -26.76 7.61
N ASP A 310 -1.94 -26.68 8.88
CA ASP A 310 -3.04 -27.46 9.46
C ASP A 310 -4.17 -26.62 10.04
N GLY A 311 -3.98 -25.31 10.21
CA GLY A 311 -4.98 -24.40 10.76
C GLY A 311 -5.03 -24.36 12.29
N GLN A 312 -4.08 -25.00 13.00
CA GLN A 312 -4.05 -24.93 14.46
C GLN A 312 -3.75 -23.50 14.93
N MET A 313 -4.58 -22.98 15.84
CA MET A 313 -4.37 -21.69 16.50
C MET A 313 -3.80 -21.88 17.92
N THR A 314 -2.83 -21.03 18.28
CA THR A 314 -2.24 -20.97 19.62
C THR A 314 -2.13 -19.52 20.08
N GLU A 315 -2.52 -19.24 21.32
CA GLU A 315 -2.52 -17.86 21.84
C GLU A 315 -1.10 -17.27 21.86
N ARG A 316 -0.96 -16.04 21.36
CA ARG A 316 0.29 -15.28 21.41
C ARG A 316 0.39 -14.61 22.78
N LYS A 317 1.20 -15.22 23.66
CA LYS A 317 1.56 -14.66 24.96
C LYS A 317 2.51 -13.47 24.88
#